data_AF-A0A959A6T2-F1
#
_entry.id   AF-A0A959A6T2-F1
#
_cell.length_a   1.000
_cell.length_b   1.000
_cell.length_c   1.000
_cell.angle_alpha   90.00
_cell.angle_beta   90.00
_cell.angle_gamma   90.00
#
_symmetry.space_group_name_H-M   'P 1'
#
loop_
_entity.id
_entity.type
_entity.pdbx_description
1 polymer ?
#
loop_
_entity_poly.entity_id
_entity_poly.type
_entity_poly.pdbx_seq_one_letter_code
_entity_poly.pdbx_strand_id
1 'polypeptide(L)'
;MNRRRFFLQLIMLTGSALVVLILFQFSPVFKADRLLSFFSLAFFAGITVVMYLMAVKAAVSKDKNAFTRLIMVFTFVKLFLSITIIIAYTKVAQPTGKYFILPFFLVYLVFTIFETLFMTKLGKIKAR
;
A
#
# COMPACT_ATOMS: atom_id res chain seq x y z
N MET A 1 15.27 -7.74 -10.82
CA MET A 1 14.85 -6.39 -11.28
C MET A 1 15.71 -5.34 -10.58
N ASN A 2 16.14 -4.28 -11.27
CA ASN A 2 17.05 -3.29 -10.69
C ASN A 2 16.33 -2.39 -9.67
N ARG A 3 16.98 -2.10 -8.53
CA ARG A 3 16.40 -1.29 -7.42
C ARG A 3 15.85 0.05 -7.91
N ARG A 4 16.55 0.68 -8.85
CA ARG A 4 16.12 1.94 -9.49
C ARG A 4 14.73 1.85 -10.13
N ARG A 5 14.43 0.75 -10.84
CA ARG A 5 13.14 0.57 -11.51
C ARG A 5 11.99 0.43 -10.51
N PHE A 6 12.24 -0.21 -9.36
CA PHE A 6 11.24 -0.33 -8.30
C PHE A 6 10.87 1.04 -7.72
N PHE A 7 11.86 1.83 -7.29
CA PHE A 7 11.60 3.15 -6.72
C PHE A 7 10.98 4.11 -7.74
N LEU A 8 11.39 4.04 -9.01
CA LEU A 8 10.80 4.87 -10.06
C LEU A 8 9.33 4.52 -10.30
N GLN A 9 8.97 3.23 -10.35
CA GLN A 9 7.57 2.80 -10.44
C GLN A 9 6.76 3.17 -9.20
N LEU A 10 7.36 3.05 -8.01
CA LEU A 10 6.71 3.43 -6.76
C LEU A 10 6.42 4.94 -6.72
N ILE A 11 7.38 5.78 -7.12
CA ILE A 11 7.20 7.23 -7.20
C ILE A 11 6.12 7.59 -8.23
N MET A 12 6.14 6.96 -9.41
CA MET A 12 5.10 7.16 -10.43
C MET A 12 3.71 6.76 -9.92
N LEU A 13 3.59 5.62 -9.25
CA LEU A 13 2.33 5.14 -8.67
C LEU A 13 1.84 6.04 -7.54
N THR A 14 2.75 6.45 -6.65
CA THR A 14 2.42 7.34 -5.53
C THR A 14 2.02 8.71 -6.05
N GLY A 15 2.70 9.24 -7.08
CA GLY A 15 2.36 10.49 -7.74
C GLY A 15 1.02 10.43 -8.46
N SER A 16 0.72 9.35 -9.19
CA SER A 16 -0.58 9.19 -9.86
C SER A 16 -1.72 9.03 -8.85
N ALA A 17 -1.52 8.26 -7.77
CA ALA A 17 -2.47 8.16 -6.67
C ALA A 17 -2.70 9.52 -5.99
N LEU A 18 -1.64 10.31 -5.80
CA LEU A 18 -1.73 11.66 -5.22
C LEU A 18 -2.58 12.59 -6.09
N VAL A 19 -2.36 12.59 -7.41
CA VAL A 19 -3.15 13.38 -8.36
C VAL A 19 -4.62 12.97 -8.29
N VAL A 20 -4.92 11.67 -8.28
CA VAL A 20 -6.30 11.18 -8.13
C VAL A 20 -6.91 11.66 -6.82
N LEU A 21 -6.20 11.55 -5.69
CA LEU A 21 -6.70 12.04 -4.40
C LEU A 21 -6.96 13.56 -4.39
N ILE A 22 -6.11 14.35 -5.05
CA ILE A 22 -6.34 15.80 -5.20
C ILE A 22 -7.60 16.07 -6.02
N LEU A 23 -7.85 15.31 -7.10
CA LEU A 23 -9.07 15.41 -7.89
C LEU A 23 -10.33 15.10 -7.04
N PHE A 24 -10.27 14.10 -6.17
CA PHE A 24 -11.36 13.80 -5.23
C PHE A 24 -11.66 14.95 -4.26
N GLN A 25 -10.67 15.76 -3.89
CA GLN A 25 -10.85 16.88 -2.95
C GLN A 25 -11.60 18.09 -3.55
N PHE A 26 -11.72 18.17 -4.89
CA PHE A 26 -12.57 19.19 -5.51
C PHE A 26 -14.06 18.96 -5.21
N SER A 27 -14.46 17.72 -4.90
CA SER A 27 -15.83 17.42 -4.50
C SER A 27 -16.07 17.74 -3.02
N PRO A 28 -17.14 18.47 -2.66
CA PRO A 28 -17.46 18.83 -1.27
C PRO A 28 -17.73 17.62 -0.36
N VAL A 29 -18.04 16.44 -0.94
CA VAL A 29 -18.33 15.20 -0.22
C VAL A 29 -17.10 14.64 0.51
N PHE A 30 -15.88 14.91 0.01
CA PHE A 30 -14.64 14.29 0.53
C PHE A 30 -13.73 15.27 1.28
N LYS A 31 -14.22 16.48 1.60
CA LYS A 31 -13.40 17.53 2.24
C LYS A 31 -12.97 17.19 3.66
N ALA A 32 -13.78 16.44 4.41
CA ALA A 32 -13.45 16.02 5.78
C ALA A 32 -12.32 14.97 5.82
N ASP A 33 -12.08 14.25 4.72
CA ASP A 33 -11.29 13.02 4.72
C ASP A 33 -9.87 13.17 4.13
N ARG A 34 -9.41 14.43 4.04
CA ARG A 34 -8.07 14.75 3.49
C ARG A 34 -6.97 14.11 4.32
N LEU A 35 -7.07 14.22 5.64
CA LEU A 35 -6.07 13.68 6.57
C LEU A 35 -5.92 12.17 6.41
N LEU A 36 -7.04 11.43 6.39
CA LEU A 36 -7.02 9.99 6.18
C LEU A 36 -6.44 9.62 4.81
N SER A 37 -6.78 10.37 3.77
CA SER A 37 -6.35 10.09 2.40
C SER A 37 -4.84 10.27 2.24
N PHE A 38 -4.27 11.39 2.71
CA PHE A 38 -2.83 11.61 2.65
C PHE A 38 -2.06 10.66 3.59
N PHE A 39 -2.59 10.42 4.78
CA PHE A 39 -1.99 9.48 5.73
C PHE A 39 -1.94 8.07 5.15
N SER A 40 -3.03 7.59 4.56
CA SER A 40 -3.07 6.27 3.94
C SER A 40 -2.10 6.13 2.78
N LEU A 41 -1.96 7.16 1.93
CA LEU A 41 -0.97 7.18 0.85
C LEU A 41 0.46 7.06 1.39
N ALA A 42 0.83 7.85 2.39
CA ALA A 42 2.14 7.76 3.03
C ALA A 42 2.36 6.40 3.72
N PHE A 43 1.34 5.90 4.41
CA PHE A 43 1.35 4.63 5.12
C PHE A 43 1.55 3.44 4.17
N PHE A 44 0.76 3.34 3.10
CA PHE A 44 0.89 2.26 2.13
C PHE A 44 2.19 2.34 1.35
N ALA A 45 2.64 3.53 0.96
CA ALA A 45 3.95 3.70 0.33
C ALA A 45 5.08 3.22 1.26
N GLY A 46 5.02 3.57 2.54
CA GLY A 46 5.97 3.09 3.56
C GLY A 46 5.98 1.58 3.69
N ILE A 47 4.80 0.95 3.82
CA ILE A 47 4.69 -0.51 3.86
C ILE A 47 5.30 -1.14 2.62
N THR A 48 5.01 -0.62 1.42
CA THR A 48 5.54 -1.14 0.16
C THR A 48 7.08 -1.07 0.11
N VAL A 49 7.69 0.00 0.63
CA VAL A 49 9.16 0.11 0.72
C VAL A 49 9.73 -0.93 1.68
N VAL A 50 9.17 -1.06 2.88
CA VAL A 50 9.64 -2.02 3.89
C VAL A 50 9.51 -3.44 3.36
N MET A 51 8.37 -3.75 2.75
CA MET A 51 8.09 -5.02 2.10
C MET A 51 9.11 -5.32 0.99
N TYR A 52 9.43 -4.36 0.13
CA TYR A 52 10.45 -4.52 -0.90
C TYR A 52 11.83 -4.87 -0.33
N LEU A 53 12.28 -4.11 0.68
CA LEU A 53 13.60 -4.33 1.29
C LEU A 53 13.70 -5.73 1.92
N MET A 54 12.65 -6.15 2.62
CA MET A 54 12.62 -7.49 3.23
C MET A 54 12.49 -8.59 2.17
N ALA A 55 11.69 -8.38 1.12
CA ALA A 55 11.49 -9.36 0.06
C ALA A 55 12.74 -9.60 -0.78
N VAL A 56 13.55 -8.56 -1.05
CA VAL A 56 14.84 -8.73 -1.72
C VAL A 56 15.78 -9.61 -0.88
N LYS A 57 15.81 -9.42 0.44
CA LYS A 57 16.58 -10.29 1.34
C LYS A 57 16.03 -11.72 1.39
N ALA A 58 14.71 -11.88 1.45
CA ALA A 58 14.07 -13.20 1.48
C ALA A 58 14.22 -13.97 0.15
N ALA A 59 14.29 -13.27 -0.98
CA ALA A 59 14.48 -13.85 -2.30
C ALA A 59 15.85 -14.53 -2.45
N VAL A 60 16.90 -14.06 -1.76
CA VAL A 60 18.23 -14.68 -1.77
C VAL A 60 18.50 -15.58 -0.55
N SER A 61 17.53 -15.70 0.36
CA SER A 61 17.65 -16.56 1.55
C SER A 61 17.72 -18.04 1.16
N LYS A 62 18.51 -18.82 1.92
CA LYS A 62 18.59 -20.29 1.78
C LYS A 62 17.25 -20.98 2.07
N ASP A 63 16.40 -20.35 2.89
CA ASP A 63 15.05 -20.84 3.19
C ASP A 63 14.14 -20.67 1.96
N LYS A 64 13.66 -21.79 1.42
CA LYS A 64 12.76 -21.84 0.26
C LYS A 64 11.40 -21.19 0.57
N ASN A 65 10.96 -21.21 1.83
CA ASN A 65 9.67 -20.70 2.27
C ASN A 65 9.72 -19.26 2.77
N ALA A 66 10.92 -18.68 2.99
CA ALA A 66 11.07 -17.33 3.54
C ALA A 66 10.35 -16.26 2.71
N PHE A 67 10.38 -16.39 1.38
CA PHE A 67 9.72 -15.44 0.48
C PHE A 67 8.19 -15.53 0.59
N THR A 68 7.64 -16.74 0.53
CA THR A 68 6.19 -16.97 0.66
C THR A 68 5.68 -16.57 2.04
N ARG A 69 6.41 -16.91 3.11
CA ARG A 69 6.09 -16.49 4.49
C ARG A 69 6.02 -14.98 4.61
N LEU A 70 6.98 -14.27 4.00
CA LEU A 70 7.00 -12.80 4.00
C LEU A 70 5.76 -12.22 3.31
N ILE A 71 5.39 -12.73 2.13
CA ILE A 71 4.19 -12.27 1.43
C ILE A 71 2.95 -12.45 2.31
N MET A 72 2.78 -13.63 2.92
CA MET A 72 1.64 -13.89 3.80
C MET A 72 1.61 -12.92 4.99
N VAL A 73 2.73 -12.75 5.68
CA VAL A 73 2.84 -11.82 6.82
C VAL A 73 2.48 -10.39 6.42
N PHE A 74 3.02 -9.89 5.29
CA PHE A 74 2.72 -8.53 4.85
C PHE A 74 1.25 -8.35 4.47
N THR A 75 0.64 -9.33 3.80
CA THR A 75 -0.79 -9.30 3.48
C THR A 75 -1.62 -9.24 4.76
N PHE A 76 -1.35 -10.10 5.74
CA PHE A 76 -2.07 -10.12 7.02
C PHE A 76 -1.88 -8.84 7.83
N VAL A 77 -0.63 -8.40 8.02
CA VAL A 77 -0.30 -7.19 8.78
C VAL A 77 -0.93 -5.96 8.13
N LYS A 78 -0.86 -5.85 6.81
CA LYS A 78 -1.47 -4.73 6.08
C LYS A 78 -2.98 -4.71 6.28
N LEU A 79 -3.64 -5.85 6.16
CA LEU A 79 -5.08 -5.95 6.28
C LEU A 79 -5.53 -5.60 7.71
N PHE A 80 -4.83 -6.14 8.71
CA PHE A 80 -5.05 -5.81 10.12
C PHE A 80 -4.88 -4.31 10.40
N LEU A 81 -3.74 -3.72 9.98
CA LEU A 81 -3.48 -2.29 10.16
C LEU A 81 -4.51 -1.42 9.43
N SER A 82 -4.98 -1.84 8.26
CA SER A 82 -6.01 -1.12 7.52
C SER A 82 -7.31 -1.04 8.32
N ILE A 83 -7.75 -2.17 8.89
CA ILE A 83 -8.92 -2.21 9.78
C ILE A 83 -8.70 -1.31 11.00
N THR A 84 -7.54 -1.42 11.66
CA THR A 84 -7.21 -0.59 12.83
C THR A 84 -7.26 0.91 12.51
N ILE A 85 -6.68 1.34 11.39
CA ILE A 85 -6.67 2.74 10.95
C ILE A 85 -8.10 3.24 10.71
N ILE A 86 -8.94 2.44 10.02
CA ILE A 86 -10.33 2.82 9.76
C ILE A 86 -11.09 2.98 11.08
N ILE A 87 -10.98 2.01 12.00
CA ILE A 87 -11.67 2.08 13.31
C ILE A 87 -11.17 3.26 14.15
N ALA A 88 -9.86 3.52 14.15
CA ALA A 88 -9.29 4.66 14.86
C ALA A 88 -9.82 5.99 14.28
N TYR A 89 -9.86 6.11 12.96
CA TYR A 89 -10.36 7.30 12.28
C TYR A 89 -11.85 7.54 12.53
N THR A 90 -12.69 6.51 12.49
CA THR A 90 -14.13 6.67 12.76
C THR A 90 -14.41 7.16 14.16
N LYS A 91 -13.61 6.77 15.15
CA LYS A 91 -13.74 7.24 16.53
C LYS A 91 -13.28 8.69 16.73
N VAL A 92 -12.22 9.12 16.04
CA VAL A 92 -11.63 10.45 16.22
C VAL A 92 -12.34 11.51 15.39
N ALA A 93 -12.59 11.22 14.11
CA ALA A 93 -13.09 12.21 13.15
C ALA A 93 -14.61 12.19 12.98
N GLN A 94 -15.29 11.16 13.49
CA GLN A 94 -16.75 10.96 13.39
C GLN A 94 -17.31 11.33 12.02
N PRO A 95 -16.84 10.70 10.92
CA PRO A 95 -17.26 11.06 9.58
C PRO A 95 -18.77 10.88 9.43
N THR A 96 -19.45 11.93 8.99
CA THR A 96 -20.92 11.98 8.88
C THR A 96 -21.48 11.12 7.73
N GLY A 97 -20.64 10.71 6.77
CA GLY A 97 -21.03 9.88 5.63
C GLY A 97 -20.07 8.70 5.42
N LYS A 98 -20.56 7.59 4.86
CA LYS A 98 -19.77 6.36 4.63
C LYS A 98 -18.72 6.47 3.51
N TYR A 99 -18.73 7.55 2.75
CA TYR A 99 -17.88 7.74 1.57
C TYR A 99 -16.40 7.99 1.91
N PHE A 100 -16.07 8.33 3.17
CA PHE A 100 -14.69 8.57 3.62
C PHE A 100 -13.75 7.37 3.40
N ILE A 101 -14.30 6.15 3.37
CA ILE A 101 -13.51 4.92 3.21
C ILE A 101 -13.06 4.72 1.75
N LEU A 102 -13.75 5.34 0.78
CA LEU A 102 -13.53 5.07 -0.64
C LEU A 102 -12.13 5.48 -1.12
N PRO A 103 -11.63 6.70 -0.80
CA PRO A 103 -10.25 7.08 -1.16
C PRO A 103 -9.21 6.19 -0.48
N PHE A 104 -9.43 5.84 0.78
CA PHE A 104 -8.56 4.92 1.52
C PHE A 104 -8.48 3.55 0.83
N PHE A 105 -9.63 3.00 0.44
CA PHE A 105 -9.72 1.69 -0.20
C PHE A 105 -9.10 1.70 -1.61
N LEU A 106 -9.25 2.79 -2.36
CA LEU A 106 -8.59 2.98 -3.66
C LEU A 106 -7.08 2.94 -3.52
N VAL A 107 -6.52 3.68 -2.56
CA VAL A 107 -5.07 3.67 -2.29
C VAL A 107 -4.63 2.25 -1.89
N TYR A 108 -5.33 1.62 -0.94
CA TYR A 108 -5.05 0.24 -0.54
C TYR A 108 -4.98 -0.70 -1.74
N LEU A 109 -5.97 -0.65 -2.63
CA LEU A 109 -6.09 -1.56 -3.76
C LEU A 109 -4.99 -1.33 -4.81
N VAL A 110 -4.73 -0.07 -5.17
CA VAL A 110 -3.68 0.29 -6.13
C VAL A 110 -2.30 -0.16 -5.66
N PHE A 111 -1.97 0.10 -4.39
CA PHE A 111 -0.72 -0.35 -3.81
C PHE A 111 -0.66 -1.88 -3.71
N THR A 112 -1.76 -2.55 -3.35
CA THR A 112 -1.79 -4.03 -3.25
C THR A 112 -1.58 -4.70 -4.61
N ILE A 113 -2.17 -4.17 -5.68
CA ILE A 113 -1.91 -4.66 -7.05
C ILE A 113 -0.43 -4.50 -7.39
N PHE A 114 0.14 -3.32 -7.16
CA PHE A 114 1.54 -3.06 -7.44
C PHE A 114 2.47 -4.02 -6.69
N GLU A 115 2.24 -4.21 -5.39
CA GLU A 115 3.02 -5.14 -4.57
C GLU A 115 2.91 -6.58 -5.05
N THR A 116 1.70 -7.03 -5.38
CA THR A 116 1.45 -8.40 -5.86
C THR A 116 2.17 -8.65 -7.18
N LEU A 117 2.10 -7.70 -8.12
CA LEU A 117 2.83 -7.76 -9.39
C LEU A 117 4.34 -7.79 -9.16
N PHE A 118 4.83 -6.98 -8.23
CA PHE A 118 6.25 -6.93 -7.89
C PHE A 118 6.73 -8.24 -7.25
N MET A 119 6.02 -8.76 -6.25
CA MET A 119 6.37 -10.00 -5.57
C MET A 119 6.35 -11.19 -6.51
N THR A 120 5.35 -11.26 -7.40
CA THR A 120 5.27 -12.32 -8.41
C THR A 120 6.48 -12.28 -9.34
N LYS A 121 6.93 -11.10 -9.77
CA LYS A 121 8.13 -10.94 -10.60
C LYS A 121 9.41 -11.31 -9.83
N LEU A 122 9.51 -10.93 -8.56
CA LEU A 122 10.69 -11.20 -7.73
C LEU A 122 10.81 -12.69 -7.38
N GLY A 123 9.70 -13.37 -7.07
CA GLY A 123 9.68 -14.81 -6.79
C GLY A 123 10.12 -15.67 -7.97
N LYS A 124 9.76 -15.27 -9.21
CA LYS A 124 10.19 -15.96 -10.45
C LYS A 124 11.71 -15.92 -10.67
N ILE A 125 12.42 -14.92 -10.14
CA ILE A 125 13.88 -14.81 -10.28
C ILE A 125 14.60 -15.85 -9.40
N LYS A 126 14.00 -16.30 -8.29
CA LYS A 126 14.56 -17.36 -7.42
C LYS A 126 14.25 -18.78 -7.93
N ALA A 127 13.18 -18.93 -8.73
CA ALA A 127 12.74 -20.22 -9.25
C ALA A 127 13.55 -20.70 -10.49
N ARG A 128 14.55 -19.92 -10.93
CA ARG A 128 15.53 -20.26 -11.96
C ARG A 128 16.91 -20.30 -11.33
#